data_AF-A0A0Q7WMT5-F1
#
_entry.id   AF-A0A0Q7WMT5-F1
#
_cell.length_a   1.000
_cell.length_b   1.000
_cell.length_c   1.000
_cell.angle_alpha   90.00
_cell.angle_beta   90.00
_cell.angle_gamma   90.00
#
_symmetry.space_group_name_H-M   'P 1'
#
loop_
_entity.id
_entity.type
_entity.pdbx_description
1 polymer ?
#
loop_
_entity_poly.entity_id
_entity_poly.type
_entity_poly.pdbx_seq_one_letter_code
_entity_poly.pdbx_strand_id
1 'polypeptide(L)'
;MDAPLYSRTGGYVEPRLAQAEFGVGAISVADLLRSDALLAVVEREVPGFGKMARTPRLYPTLTNVTLREMASFSFFAGVVKPGALERIDAGFRALPTDAWPGL
;
A
#
# COMPACT_ATOMS: atom_id res chain seq x y z
N MET A 1 19.00 50.39 15.76
CA MET A 1 18.72 49.20 14.95
C MET A 1 18.73 48.01 15.88
N ASP A 2 17.56 47.47 16.21
CA ASP A 2 17.41 46.25 17.02
C ASP A 2 17.49 45.02 16.09
N ALA A 3 18.37 44.08 16.40
CA ALA A 3 18.48 42.84 15.64
C ALA A 3 17.30 41.90 15.97
N PRO A 4 16.67 41.23 14.98
CA PRO A 4 15.59 40.30 15.26
C PRO A 4 16.13 39.10 16.06
N LEU A 5 15.60 38.93 17.28
CA LEU A 5 15.89 37.78 18.14
C LEU A 5 15.25 36.53 17.54
N TYR A 6 16.07 35.63 17.02
CA TYR A 6 15.60 34.29 16.65
C TYR A 6 15.24 33.52 17.91
N SER A 7 13.96 33.16 18.04
CA SER A 7 13.44 32.29 19.09
C SER A 7 14.22 30.97 19.08
N ARG A 8 14.76 30.58 20.23
CA ARG A 8 15.53 29.34 20.44
C ARG A 8 14.74 28.17 19.85
N THR A 9 15.35 27.49 18.88
CA THR A 9 14.77 26.36 18.14
C THR A 9 14.12 25.40 19.13
N GLY A 10 12.80 25.14 18.96
CA GLY A 10 12.07 24.17 19.76
C GLY A 10 12.85 22.86 19.80
N GLY A 11 12.99 22.27 21.00
CA GLY A 11 13.82 21.09 21.23
C GLY A 11 13.54 19.98 20.23
N TYR A 12 14.56 19.17 19.97
CA TYR A 12 14.46 18.01 19.09
C TYR A 12 13.27 17.13 19.52
N VAL A 13 12.24 17.09 18.69
CA VAL A 13 11.14 16.13 18.81
C VAL A 13 11.60 14.90 18.05
N GLU A 14 11.90 13.82 18.77
CA GLU A 14 12.19 12.53 18.14
C GLU A 14 10.98 12.15 17.27
N PRO A 15 11.16 11.94 15.95
CA PRO A 15 10.08 11.52 15.09
C PRO A 15 9.64 10.13 15.54
N ARG A 16 8.48 10.06 16.21
CA ARG A 16 7.80 8.77 16.38
C ARG A 16 7.53 8.23 14.99
N LEU A 17 8.05 7.03 14.71
CA LEU A 17 7.64 6.25 13.54
C LEU A 17 6.11 6.22 13.56
N ALA A 18 5.48 6.84 12.57
CA ALA A 18 4.06 6.70 12.38
C ALA A 18 3.79 5.19 12.32
N GLN A 19 2.90 4.67 13.16
CA GLN A 19 2.39 3.33 12.97
C GLN A 19 1.86 3.32 11.54
N ALA A 20 2.55 2.60 10.64
CA ALA A 20 2.19 2.58 9.24
C ALA A 20 0.75 2.09 9.19
N GLU A 21 -0.18 2.97 8.81
CA GLU A 21 -1.57 2.57 8.62
C GLU A 21 -1.57 1.50 7.52
N PHE A 22 -1.83 0.26 7.92
CA PHE A 22 -1.89 -0.86 6.99
C PHE A 22 -2.99 -0.61 5.97
N GLY A 23 -2.64 -0.73 4.69
CA GLY A 23 -3.55 -0.41 3.60
C GLY A 23 -2.90 -0.53 2.22
N VAL A 24 -3.66 -0.22 1.19
CA VAL A 24 -3.28 -0.39 -0.23
C VAL A 24 -2.07 0.46 -0.67
N GLY A 25 -1.73 1.48 0.11
CA GLY A 25 -0.56 2.35 -0.10
C GLY A 25 0.66 1.98 0.76
N ALA A 26 0.55 0.97 1.64
CA ALA A 26 1.64 0.54 2.52
C ALA A 26 2.12 -0.88 2.18
N ILE A 27 1.23 -1.75 1.67
CA ILE A 27 1.58 -3.13 1.31
C ILE A 27 2.18 -3.22 -0.10
N SER A 28 3.34 -3.87 -0.21
CA SER A 28 3.92 -4.21 -1.51
C SER A 28 3.09 -5.28 -2.20
N VAL A 29 3.04 -5.27 -3.53
CA VAL A 29 2.33 -6.32 -4.27
C VAL A 29 2.96 -7.69 -4.02
N ALA A 30 4.28 -7.75 -3.82
CA ALA A 30 4.97 -8.98 -3.46
C ALA A 30 4.48 -9.56 -2.11
N ASP A 31 4.31 -8.74 -1.08
CA ASP A 31 3.81 -9.18 0.22
C ASP A 31 2.32 -9.54 0.18
N LEU A 32 1.55 -8.81 -0.60
CA LEU A 32 0.15 -9.13 -0.87
C LEU A 32 0.01 -10.53 -1.50
N LEU A 33 0.88 -10.88 -2.46
CA LEU A 33 0.87 -12.20 -3.10
C LEU A 33 1.29 -13.35 -2.17
N ARG A 34 1.89 -13.06 -1.02
CA ARG A 34 2.26 -14.05 0.00
C ARG A 34 1.12 -14.37 0.98
N SER A 35 0.08 -13.54 1.03
CA SER A 35 -1.08 -13.72 1.91
C SER A 35 -2.32 -14.09 1.11
N ASP A 36 -2.81 -15.32 1.29
CA ASP A 36 -4.03 -15.79 0.62
C ASP A 36 -5.26 -14.97 1.01
N ALA A 37 -5.32 -14.49 2.27
CA ALA A 37 -6.43 -13.66 2.75
C ALA A 37 -6.47 -12.29 2.05
N LEU A 38 -5.31 -11.64 1.91
CA LEU A 38 -5.20 -10.35 1.22
C LEU A 38 -5.45 -10.51 -0.28
N LEU A 39 -4.90 -11.56 -0.88
CA LEU A 39 -5.14 -11.88 -2.28
C LEU A 39 -6.63 -12.13 -2.56
N ALA A 40 -7.34 -12.81 -1.66
CA ALA A 40 -8.78 -13.06 -1.81
C ALA A 40 -9.62 -11.76 -1.80
N VAL A 41 -9.24 -10.77 -0.98
CA VAL A 41 -9.89 -9.45 -1.00
C VAL A 41 -9.67 -8.75 -2.34
N VAL A 42 -8.44 -8.81 -2.87
CA VAL A 42 -8.11 -8.17 -4.15
C VAL A 42 -8.78 -8.88 -5.33
N GLU A 43 -8.79 -10.21 -5.35
CA GLU A 43 -9.41 -11.02 -6.41
C GLU A 43 -10.93 -10.82 -6.52
N ARG A 44 -11.61 -10.45 -5.43
CA ARG A 44 -13.03 -10.07 -5.45
C ARG A 44 -13.29 -8.81 -6.26
N GLU A 45 -12.36 -7.85 -6.19
CA GLU A 45 -12.49 -6.55 -6.84
C GLU A 45 -11.80 -6.50 -8.21
N VAL A 46 -10.73 -7.28 -8.37
CA VAL A 46 -9.90 -7.39 -9.58
C VAL A 46 -9.70 -8.87 -9.92
N PRO A 47 -10.67 -9.52 -10.58
CA PRO A 47 -10.57 -10.93 -10.93
C PRO A 47 -9.37 -11.22 -11.83
N GLY A 48 -8.58 -12.23 -11.47
CA GLY A 48 -7.37 -12.63 -12.20
C GLY A 48 -6.11 -11.84 -11.80
N PHE A 49 -6.18 -11.02 -10.76
CA PHE A 49 -5.06 -10.22 -10.27
C PHE A 49 -3.81 -11.06 -9.98
N GLY A 50 -3.95 -12.18 -9.27
CA GLY A 50 -2.82 -13.04 -8.89
C GLY A 50 -2.14 -13.67 -10.10
N LYS A 51 -2.89 -14.01 -11.15
CA LYS A 51 -2.31 -14.52 -12.41
C LYS A 51 -1.56 -13.41 -13.14
N MET A 52 -2.14 -12.21 -13.19
CA MET A 52 -1.54 -11.06 -13.86
C MET A 52 -0.25 -10.61 -13.16
N ALA A 53 -0.26 -10.50 -11.82
CA ALA A 53 0.91 -10.14 -11.03
C ALA A 53 2.02 -11.20 -11.10
N ARG A 54 1.72 -12.48 -11.34
CA ARG A 54 2.74 -13.52 -11.54
C ARG A 54 3.34 -13.54 -12.96
N THR A 55 2.97 -12.61 -13.83
CA THR A 55 3.56 -12.52 -15.18
C THR A 55 5.06 -12.22 -15.07
N PRO A 56 5.95 -13.00 -15.72
CA PRO A 56 7.41 -12.89 -15.56
C PRO A 56 7.98 -11.50 -15.84
N ARG A 57 7.30 -10.72 -16.68
CA ARG A 57 7.68 -9.34 -17.05
C ARG A 57 7.48 -8.32 -15.92
N LEU A 58 6.61 -8.61 -14.95
CA LEU A 58 6.26 -7.68 -13.87
C LEU A 58 7.03 -7.97 -12.59
N TYR A 59 7.49 -9.21 -12.40
CA TYR A 59 8.11 -9.70 -11.16
C TYR A 59 9.22 -8.82 -10.56
N PRO A 60 10.15 -8.22 -11.33
CA PRO A 60 11.21 -7.35 -10.77
C PRO A 60 10.67 -6.06 -10.15
N THR A 61 9.51 -5.59 -10.63
CA THR A 61 8.91 -4.31 -10.26
C THR A 61 7.97 -4.45 -9.05
N LEU A 62 7.46 -5.66 -8.77
CA LEU A 62 6.43 -5.89 -7.75
C LEU A 62 6.92 -5.80 -6.30
N THR A 63 8.22 -5.93 -6.07
CA THR A 63 8.81 -5.85 -4.74
C THR A 63 8.84 -4.43 -4.18
N ASN A 64 8.85 -3.42 -5.06
CA ASN A 64 8.95 -2.00 -4.68
C ASN A 64 7.69 -1.20 -5.04
N VAL A 65 6.62 -1.87 -5.47
CA VAL A 65 5.40 -1.22 -5.93
C VAL A 65 4.25 -1.66 -5.04
N THR A 66 3.50 -0.68 -4.57
CA THR A 66 2.26 -0.86 -3.81
C THR A 66 1.07 -1.13 -4.73
N LEU A 67 -0.03 -1.64 -4.19
CA LEU A 67 -1.23 -1.89 -4.98
C LEU A 67 -1.78 -0.60 -5.63
N ARG A 68 -1.72 0.52 -4.90
CA ARG A 68 -2.13 1.85 -5.40
C ARG A 68 -1.27 2.31 -6.58
N GLU A 69 0.05 2.17 -6.46
CA GLU A 69 0.96 2.49 -7.57
C GLU A 69 0.72 1.55 -8.75
N MET A 70 0.49 0.26 -8.49
CA MET A 70 0.25 -0.73 -9.53
C MET A 70 -1.02 -0.40 -10.35
N ALA A 71 -2.10 0.01 -9.68
CA ALA A 71 -3.33 0.45 -10.33
C ALA A 71 -3.15 1.67 -11.24
N SER A 72 -2.11 2.47 -11.00
CA SER A 72 -1.78 3.65 -11.81
C SER A 72 -1.02 3.29 -13.09
N PHE A 73 -0.45 2.08 -13.21
CA PHE A 73 0.16 1.64 -14.47
C PHE A 73 -0.91 1.36 -15.52
N SER A 74 -0.66 1.79 -16.76
CA SER A 74 -1.60 1.68 -17.88
C SER A 74 -2.09 0.25 -18.16
N PHE A 75 -1.31 -0.76 -17.76
CA PHE A 75 -1.71 -2.17 -17.89
C PHE A 75 -2.84 -2.57 -16.93
N PHE A 76 -2.96 -1.90 -15.77
CA PHE A 76 -3.96 -2.18 -14.75
C PHE A 76 -5.10 -1.15 -14.72
N ALA A 77 -4.88 0.04 -15.28
CA ALA A 77 -5.87 1.12 -15.31
C ALA A 77 -7.20 0.72 -15.97
N GLY A 78 -7.19 -0.25 -16.91
CA GLY A 78 -8.41 -0.78 -17.53
C GLY A 78 -9.10 -1.91 -16.75
N VAL A 79 -8.40 -2.52 -15.79
CA VAL A 79 -8.90 -3.69 -15.03
C VAL A 79 -9.43 -3.26 -13.66
N VAL A 80 -8.82 -2.23 -13.06
CA VAL A 80 -9.22 -1.69 -11.76
C VAL A 80 -10.40 -0.75 -11.93
N LYS A 81 -11.58 -1.16 -11.45
CA LYS A 81 -12.78 -0.31 -11.49
C LYS A 81 -12.61 0.93 -10.60
N PRO A 82 -13.30 2.06 -10.92
CA PRO A 82 -13.40 3.18 -9.99
C PRO A 82 -13.92 2.72 -8.63
N GLY A 83 -13.31 3.20 -7.54
CA GLY A 83 -13.70 2.82 -6.19
C GLY A 83 -13.17 1.46 -5.72
N ALA A 84 -12.49 0.69 -6.57
CA ALA A 84 -12.01 -0.66 -6.21
C ALA A 84 -10.89 -0.59 -5.17
N LEU A 85 -9.99 0.39 -5.25
CA LEU A 85 -8.90 0.54 -4.27
C LEU A 85 -9.44 0.85 -2.88
N GLU A 86 -10.47 1.68 -2.77
CA GLU A 86 -11.12 2.01 -1.50
C GLU A 86 -11.83 0.80 -0.90
N ARG A 87 -12.50 -0.03 -1.74
CA ARG A 87 -13.12 -1.28 -1.28
C ARG A 87 -12.08 -2.32 -0.85
N ILE A 88 -10.96 -2.42 -1.55
CA ILE A 88 -9.84 -3.28 -1.16
C ILE A 88 -9.24 -2.79 0.16
N ASP A 89 -9.02 -1.48 0.32
CA ASP A 89 -8.49 -0.91 1.57
C ASP A 89 -9.41 -1.17 2.76
N ALA A 90 -10.72 -0.99 2.58
CA ALA A 90 -11.72 -1.35 3.58
C ALA A 90 -11.71 -2.85 3.89
N GLY A 91 -11.56 -3.70 2.87
CA GLY A 91 -11.44 -5.14 3.03
C GLY A 91 -10.18 -5.56 3.80
N PHE A 92 -9.05 -4.90 3.54
CA PHE A 92 -7.79 -5.12 4.28
C PHE A 92 -7.92 -4.74 5.75
N ARG A 93 -8.54 -3.58 6.04
CA ARG A 93 -8.80 -3.14 7.41
C ARG A 93 -9.80 -4.02 8.17
N ALA A 94 -10.66 -4.74 7.44
CA ALA A 94 -11.60 -5.70 8.02
C ALA A 94 -10.98 -7.07 8.30
N LEU A 95 -9.78 -7.36 7.78
CA LEU A 95 -9.05 -8.58 8.11
C LEU A 95 -8.48 -8.50 9.53
N PRO A 96 -8.42 -9.62 10.26
CA PRO A 96 -7.82 -9.65 11.58
C PRO A 96 -6.32 -9.35 11.48
N THR A 97 -5.77 -8.69 12.50
CA THR A 97 -4.43 -8.09 12.47
C THR A 97 -3.30 -9.11 12.31
N ASP A 98 -3.54 -10.40 12.60
CA ASP A 98 -2.62 -11.51 12.35
C ASP A 98 -2.42 -11.80 10.85
N ALA A 99 -3.34 -11.35 10.00
CA ALA A 99 -3.25 -11.50 8.55
C ALA A 99 -2.44 -10.37 7.88
N TRP A 100 -1.99 -9.37 8.64
CA TRP A 100 -1.26 -8.22 8.12
C TRP A 100 0.24 -8.54 8.05
N PRO A 101 0.89 -8.42 6.88
CA PRO A 101 2.32 -8.71 6.75
C PRO A 101 3.16 -7.71 7.55
N GLY A 102 4.00 -8.22 8.44
CA GLY A 102 5.00 -7.42 9.17
C GLY A 102 4.56 -6.89 10.54
N LEU A 103 3.46 -7.41 11.12
CA LEU A 103 3.15 -7.28 12.56
C LEU A 103 3.77 -8.41 13.39
#